data_AF-A0A659UNJ1-F1
#
_entry.id   AF-A0A659UNJ1-F1
#
_cell.length_a   1.000
_cell.length_b   1.000
_cell.length_c   1.000
_cell.angle_alpha   90.00
_cell.angle_beta   90.00
_cell.angle_gamma   90.00
#
_symmetry.space_group_name_H-M   'P 1'
#
loop_
_entity.id
_entity.type
_entity.pdbx_description
1 polymer ?
#
loop_
_entity_poly.entity_id
_entity_poly.type
_entity_poly.pdbx_seq_one_letter_code
_entity_poly.pdbx_strand_id
1 'polypeptide(L)'
;LSLDLQLRNPNFAQMLVMANDEPARERLIVKLRTVLAQDFPSIRAKVDRLFLGPPTGWPVQMRVMGPDRQEVRRIADQVKAKFREDPLLGAVHDDWLEPVPAMKLVIDQDRA
;
A
#
# COMPACT_ATOMS: atom_id res chain seq x y z
N LEU A 1 -8.83 -10.67 18.58
CA LEU A 1 -8.72 -10.63 17.12
C LEU A 1 -7.89 -9.40 16.77
N SER A 2 -6.65 -9.57 16.30
CA SER A 2 -5.71 -8.45 16.15
C SER A 2 -5.98 -7.69 14.86
N LEU A 3 -6.75 -6.61 14.98
CA LEU A 3 -6.83 -5.55 13.97
C LEU A 3 -5.55 -4.71 14.08
N ASP A 4 -4.79 -4.56 13.00
CA ASP A 4 -3.74 -3.53 12.93
C ASP A 4 -4.43 -2.16 12.78
N LEU A 5 -4.64 -1.47 13.90
CA LEU A 5 -5.23 -0.14 13.93
C LEU A 5 -4.20 0.88 13.46
N GLN A 6 -4.25 1.19 12.17
CA GLN A 6 -3.44 2.24 11.56
C GLN A 6 -3.83 3.62 12.13
N LEU A 7 -2.83 4.47 12.36
CA LEU A 7 -3.02 5.88 12.74
C LEU A 7 -3.90 6.60 11.71
N ARG A 8 -4.61 7.66 12.12
CA ARG A 8 -5.43 8.48 11.20
C ARG A 8 -4.59 8.95 10.01
N ASN A 9 -4.83 8.34 8.86
CA ASN A 9 -4.20 8.68 7.61
C ASN A 9 -5.31 8.97 6.58
N PRO A 10 -5.34 10.18 5.99
CA PRO A 10 -6.40 10.56 5.05
C PRO A 10 -6.43 9.71 3.78
N ASN A 11 -5.36 8.96 3.47
CA ASN A 11 -5.30 8.07 2.29
C ASN A 11 -5.49 6.58 2.61
N PHE A 12 -6.04 6.25 3.79
CA PHE A 12 -6.25 4.87 4.23
C PHE A 12 -7.71 4.61 4.61
N ALA A 13 -8.22 3.44 4.22
CA ALA A 13 -9.52 2.95 4.62
C ALA A 13 -9.47 1.43 4.84
N GLN A 14 -10.24 0.96 5.82
CA GLN A 14 -10.40 -0.46 6.12
C GLN A 14 -11.88 -0.78 6.33
N MET A 15 -12.34 -1.90 5.78
CA MET A 15 -13.73 -2.35 5.88
C MET A 15 -13.77 -3.82 6.26
N LEU A 16 -14.68 -4.18 7.16
CA LEU A 16 -15.01 -5.57 7.47
C LEU A 16 -16.28 -5.96 6.72
N VAL A 17 -16.19 -6.98 5.87
CA VAL A 17 -17.32 -7.45 5.05
C VAL A 17 -17.68 -8.86 5.48
N MET A 18 -18.93 -9.06 5.89
CA MET A 18 -19.47 -10.37 6.27
C MET A 18 -20.18 -11.00 5.07
N ALA A 19 -19.80 -12.22 4.71
CA ALA A 19 -20.49 -13.03 3.72
C ALA A 19 -21.49 -13.98 4.42
N ASN A 20 -22.50 -14.43 3.67
CA ASN A 20 -23.54 -15.32 4.19
C ASN A 20 -23.00 -16.70 4.59
N ASP A 21 -22.04 -17.22 3.83
CA ASP A 21 -21.41 -18.53 4.04
C ASP A 21 -19.98 -18.55 3.46
N GLU A 22 -19.27 -19.66 3.66
CA GLU A 22 -17.91 -19.84 3.18
C GLU A 22 -17.79 -19.82 1.64
N PRO A 23 -18.57 -20.60 0.87
CA PRO A 23 -18.53 -20.51 -0.60
C PRO A 23 -18.81 -19.10 -1.13
N ALA A 24 -19.74 -18.36 -0.53
CA ALA A 24 -20.08 -16.99 -0.88
C ALA A 24 -18.91 -16.04 -0.59
N ARG A 25 -18.20 -16.24 0.53
CA ARG A 25 -16.99 -15.47 0.87
C ARG A 25 -15.91 -15.63 -0.20
N GLU A 26 -15.67 -16.85 -0.68
CA GLU A 26 -14.65 -17.09 -1.72
C GLU A 26 -15.01 -16.43 -3.05
N ARG A 27 -16.28 -16.52 -3.47
CA ARG A 27 -16.77 -15.77 -4.65
C ARG A 27 -16.67 -14.26 -4.45
N LEU A 28 -16.96 -13.76 -3.26
CA LEU A 28 -16.90 -12.34 -2.92
C LEU A 28 -15.46 -11.82 -2.97
N ILE A 29 -14.49 -12.57 -2.46
CA ILE A 29 -13.06 -12.20 -2.51
C ILE A 29 -12.61 -12.01 -3.96
N VAL A 30 -12.91 -12.98 -4.83
CA VAL A 30 -12.55 -12.87 -6.26
C VAL A 30 -13.24 -11.67 -6.89
N LYS A 31 -14.55 -11.50 -6.67
CA LYS A 31 -15.32 -10.37 -7.21
C LYS A 31 -14.74 -9.02 -6.79
N LEU A 32 -14.44 -8.83 -5.51
CA LEU A 32 -13.90 -7.56 -5.00
C LEU A 32 -12.50 -7.29 -5.55
N ARG A 33 -11.63 -8.30 -5.64
CA ARG A 33 -10.31 -8.16 -6.27
C ARG A 33 -10.43 -7.73 -7.73
N THR A 34 -11.36 -8.32 -8.49
CA THR A 34 -11.62 -7.94 -9.88
C THR A 34 -12.11 -6.50 -10.00
N VAL A 35 -13.15 -6.12 -9.23
CA VAL A 35 -13.71 -4.75 -9.25
C VAL A 35 -12.65 -3.71 -8.88
N LEU A 36 -11.88 -3.95 -7.81
CA LEU A 36 -10.85 -3.01 -7.37
C LEU A 36 -9.73 -2.86 -8.40
N ALA A 37 -9.36 -3.94 -9.09
CA ALA A 37 -8.34 -3.88 -10.14
C ALA A 37 -8.82 -3.18 -11.42
N GLN A 38 -10.09 -3.36 -11.81
CA GLN A 38 -10.64 -2.85 -13.07
C GLN A 38 -11.17 -1.42 -12.94
N ASP A 39 -11.97 -1.15 -11.91
CA ASP A 39 -12.71 0.10 -11.77
C ASP A 39 -11.93 1.15 -10.96
N PHE A 40 -10.97 0.70 -10.13
CA PHE A 40 -10.20 1.55 -9.23
C PHE A 40 -8.68 1.30 -9.30
N PRO A 41 -8.05 1.35 -10.49
CA PRO A 41 -6.64 0.99 -10.67
C PRO A 41 -5.65 1.89 -9.91
N SER A 42 -6.07 3.08 -9.48
CA SER A 42 -5.27 3.99 -8.65
C SER A 42 -5.28 3.64 -7.16
N ILE A 43 -6.16 2.73 -6.72
CA ILE A 43 -6.25 2.31 -5.32
C ILE A 43 -5.33 1.11 -5.08
N ARG A 44 -4.46 1.25 -4.08
CA ARG A 44 -3.72 0.10 -3.53
C ARG A 44 -4.66 -0.72 -2.66
N ALA A 45 -5.29 -1.71 -3.27
CA ALA A 45 -6.29 -2.55 -2.62
C ALA A 45 -5.74 -3.92 -2.21
N LYS A 46 -6.26 -4.42 -1.09
CA LYS A 46 -6.02 -5.77 -0.60
C LYS A 46 -7.32 -6.34 -0.05
N VAL A 47 -7.69 -7.54 -0.47
CA VAL A 47 -8.89 -8.25 -0.01
C VAL A 47 -8.45 -9.61 0.50
N ASP A 48 -8.50 -9.78 1.82
CA ASP A 48 -8.05 -10.98 2.51
C ASP A 48 -9.07 -11.48 3.51
N ARG A 49 -8.92 -12.75 3.88
CA ARG A 49 -9.67 -13.34 4.99
C ARG A 49 -9.17 -12.75 6.31
N LEU A 50 -10.04 -12.76 7.30
CA LEU A 50 -9.69 -12.35 8.65
C LEU A 50 -8.78 -13.43 9.27
N PHE A 51 -7.50 -13.11 9.45
CA PHE A 51 -6.53 -14.05 10.01
C PHE A 51 -6.69 -14.16 11.53
N LEU A 52 -6.47 -15.37 12.05
CA LEU A 52 -6.35 -15.64 13.48
C LEU A 52 -4.85 -15.77 13.80
N GLY A 53 -4.19 -14.64 14.04
CA GLY A 53 -2.75 -14.60 14.33
C GLY A 53 -2.19 -13.18 14.29
N PRO A 54 -0.92 -12.99 14.68
CA PRO A 54 -0.26 -11.69 14.57
C PRO A 54 -0.28 -11.21 13.10
N PRO A 55 -0.59 -9.94 12.84
CA PRO A 55 -0.66 -9.43 11.47
C PRO A 55 0.73 -9.47 10.82
N THR A 56 0.84 -10.12 9.66
CA THR A 56 2.11 -10.27 8.93
C THR A 56 2.30 -9.24 7.80
N GLY A 57 1.32 -8.36 7.58
CA GLY A 57 1.40 -7.35 6.51
C GLY A 57 1.36 -7.99 5.11
N TRP A 58 2.35 -7.67 4.28
CA TRP A 58 2.55 -8.29 2.96
C TRP A 58 3.50 -9.49 3.07
N PRO A 59 3.24 -10.59 2.34
CA PRO A 59 4.03 -11.83 2.47
C PRO A 59 5.47 -11.67 1.97
N VAL A 60 5.71 -10.77 1.02
CA VAL A 60 7.03 -10.46 0.47
C VAL A 60 7.27 -8.97 0.66
N GLN A 61 8.39 -8.63 1.29
CA GLN A 61 8.80 -7.26 1.55
C GLN A 61 10.31 -7.12 1.34
N MET A 62 10.73 -6.01 0.73
CA MET A 62 12.14 -5.67 0.55
C MET A 62 12.35 -4.25 1.04
N ARG A 63 13.36 -4.05 1.88
CA ARG A 63 13.72 -2.73 2.40
C ARG A 63 14.98 -2.22 1.72
N VAL A 64 14.87 -1.09 1.04
CA VAL A 64 16.01 -0.33 0.52
C VAL A 64 16.35 0.77 1.52
N MET A 65 17.61 0.85 1.95
CA MET A 65 18.08 1.83 2.94
C MET A 65 19.32 2.54 2.43
N GLY A 66 19.46 3.82 2.80
CA GLY A 66 20.61 4.64 2.44
C GLY A 66 20.46 6.06 2.99
N PRO A 67 21.56 6.84 3.03
CA PRO A 67 21.55 8.19 3.57
C PRO A 67 20.89 9.21 2.62
N ASP A 68 20.93 8.96 1.31
CA ASP A 68 20.34 9.83 0.29
C ASP A 68 18.95 9.33 -0.13
N ARG A 69 17.95 10.20 0.05
CA ARG A 69 16.55 9.90 -0.26
C ARG A 69 16.28 9.70 -1.75
N GLN A 70 16.92 10.47 -2.63
CA GLN A 70 16.71 10.36 -4.07
C GLN A 70 17.32 9.06 -4.59
N GLU A 71 18.49 8.71 -4.08
CA GLU A 71 19.17 7.47 -4.45
C GLU A 71 18.39 6.23 -3.98
N VAL A 72 17.87 6.25 -2.75
CA VAL A 72 16.99 5.18 -2.24
C VAL A 72 15.76 5.00 -3.13
N ARG A 73 15.11 6.08 -3.57
CA ARG A 73 13.96 6.00 -4.49
C ARG A 73 14.36 5.39 -5.84
N ARG A 74 15.47 5.85 -6.43
CA ARG A 74 15.98 5.32 -7.70
C ARG A 74 16.24 3.81 -7.64
N ILE A 75 16.85 3.34 -6.54
CA ILE A 75 17.11 1.92 -6.33
C ILE A 75 15.81 1.15 -6.07
N ALA A 76 14.89 1.68 -5.28
CA ALA A 76 13.58 1.07 -5.04
C ALA A 76 12.80 0.89 -6.36
N ASP A 77 12.87 1.86 -7.28
CA ASP A 77 12.26 1.74 -8.60
C ASP A 77 12.85 0.60 -9.44
N GLN A 78 14.16 0.37 -9.36
CA GLN A 78 14.81 -0.76 -10.02
C GLN A 78 14.42 -2.11 -9.41
N VAL A 79 14.33 -2.18 -8.09
CA VAL A 79 13.84 -3.37 -7.38
C VAL A 79 12.40 -3.68 -7.78
N LYS A 80 11.52 -2.67 -7.80
CA LYS A 80 10.13 -2.85 -8.28
C LYS A 80 10.07 -3.31 -9.72
N ALA A 81 10.91 -2.78 -10.60
CA ALA A 81 10.97 -3.21 -11.99
C ALA A 81 11.32 -4.70 -12.08
N LYS A 82 12.31 -5.16 -11.31
CA LYS A 82 12.67 -6.58 -11.24
C LYS A 82 11.56 -7.46 -10.66
N PHE A 83 10.86 -6.99 -9.63
CA PHE A 83 9.75 -7.74 -9.05
C PHE A 83 8.59 -7.91 -10.04
N ARG A 84 8.35 -6.93 -10.91
CA ARG A 84 7.32 -7.01 -11.96
C ARG A 84 7.66 -7.97 -13.10
N GLU A 85 8.90 -8.42 -13.20
CA GLU A 85 9.30 -9.46 -14.17
C GLU A 85 8.85 -10.86 -13.72
N ASP A 86 8.56 -11.06 -12.42
CA ASP A 86 8.10 -12.35 -11.89
C ASP A 86 6.55 -12.42 -11.90
N PRO A 87 5.94 -13.35 -12.66
CA PRO A 87 4.49 -13.48 -12.73
C PRO A 87 3.85 -13.96 -11.41
N LEU A 88 4.61 -14.49 -10.45
CA LEU A 88 4.12 -14.87 -9.13
C LEU A 88 3.91 -13.65 -8.21
N LEU A 89 4.54 -12.52 -8.53
CA LEU A 89 4.45 -11.29 -7.74
C LEU A 89 3.35 -10.38 -8.30
N GLY A 90 2.24 -10.29 -7.57
CA GLY A 90 1.17 -9.32 -7.83
C GLY A 90 1.26 -8.07 -6.95
N ALA A 91 0.62 -6.98 -7.40
CA ALA A 91 0.40 -5.77 -6.61
C ALA A 91 1.67 -5.14 -5.96
N VAL A 92 2.76 -5.03 -6.74
CA VAL A 92 4.03 -4.42 -6.29
C VAL A 92 3.86 -2.91 -6.06
N HIS A 93 4.13 -2.45 -4.83
CA HIS A 93 4.01 -1.04 -4.41
C HIS A 93 5.05 -0.66 -3.34
N ASP A 94 5.29 0.63 -3.16
CA ASP A 94 6.15 1.15 -2.10
C ASP A 94 5.38 1.36 -0.79
N ASP A 95 6.07 1.29 0.35
CA ASP A 95 5.54 1.74 1.64
C ASP A 95 5.74 3.26 1.87
N TRP A 96 6.55 3.91 1.03
CA TRP A 96 6.76 5.36 1.12
C TRP A 96 5.60 6.10 0.44
N LEU A 97 5.03 7.08 1.15
CA LEU A 97 4.12 8.07 0.57
C LEU A 97 4.75 8.84 -0.61
N GLU A 98 3.88 9.18 -1.56
CA GLU A 98 4.20 10.12 -2.64
C GLU A 98 4.59 11.50 -2.08
N PRO A 99 5.46 12.26 -2.78
CA PRO A 99 5.72 13.65 -2.42
C PRO A 99 4.42 14.44 -2.37
N VAL A 100 4.19 15.15 -1.27
CA VAL A 100 3.05 16.05 -1.13
C VAL A 100 3.47 17.49 -1.44
N PRO A 101 2.67 18.25 -2.20
CA PRO A 101 2.92 19.68 -2.39
C PRO A 101 3.04 20.38 -1.04
N ALA A 102 4.11 21.18 -0.88
CA ALA A 102 4.36 21.95 0.34
C ALA A 102 4.75 23.38 -0.02
N MET A 103 4.23 24.35 0.75
CA MET A 103 4.58 25.75 0.62
C MET A 103 5.50 26.14 1.78
N LYS A 104 6.66 26.71 1.46
CA LYS A 104 7.60 27.25 2.46
C LYS A 104 7.70 28.75 2.29
N LEU A 105 7.23 29.51 3.29
CA LEU A 105 7.49 30.93 3.37
C LEU A 105 8.96 31.13 3.77
N VAL A 106 9.70 31.87 2.95
CA VAL A 106 11.07 32.31 3.26
C VAL A 106 10.99 33.81 3.45
N ILE A 107 11.14 34.26 4.71
CA ILE A 107 11.18 35.69 5.05
C ILE A 107 12.64 36.12 5.00
N ASP A 108 12.91 37.16 4.22
CA ASP A 108 14.17 37.88 4.25
C ASP A 108 14.16 38.82 5.47
N GLN A 109 14.82 38.40 6.55
CA GLN A 109 14.82 39.13 7.82
C GLN A 109 15.59 40.46 7.73
N ASP A 110 16.48 40.62 6.75
CA ASP A 110 17.26 41.86 6.56
C ASP A 110 16.45 42.95 5.84
N ARG A 111 15.29 42.59 5.28
CA ARG A 111 14.36 43.49 4.57
C ARG A 111 13.01 43.64 5.28
N ALA A 112 12.85 43.05 6.46
CA ALA A 112 11.62 43.06 7.25
C ALA A 112 11.56 44.25 8.22
#